data_AF-C3RUF7-F1
#
_entry.id   AF-C3RUF7-F1
#
_cell.length_a   1.000
_cell.length_b   1.000
_cell.length_c   1.000
_cell.angle_alpha   90.00
_cell.angle_beta   90.00
_cell.angle_gamma   90.00
#
_symmetry.space_group_name_H-M   'P 1'
#
loop_
_entity.id
_entity.type
_entity.pdbx_description
1 polymer ?
#
loop_
_entity_poly.entity_id
_entity_poly.type
_entity_poly.pdbx_seq_one_letter_code
_entity_poly.pdbx_strand_id
1 'polypeptide(L)' 'QAFCFRQEVLPALQAQGIELIRWQELTELEQEQLGSWFDEKVFPVLTPLAVDPAHPFPYISGLSLSLAVIVRNPETDEEL' A
#
# COMPACT_ATOMS: atom_id res chain seq x y z
N GLN A 1 17.23 -12.45 2.56
CA GLN A 1 16.23 -12.38 1.48
C GLN A 1 16.21 -11.01 0.77
N ALA A 2 16.12 -9.90 1.49
CA ALA A 2 16.09 -8.55 0.90
C ALA A 2 17.29 -8.17 0.01
N PHE A 3 18.49 -8.72 0.28
CA PHE A 3 19.69 -8.47 -0.56
C PHE A 3 19.53 -9.06 -1.96
N CYS A 4 19.29 -10.38 -2.06
CA CYS A 4 19.13 -11.08 -3.34
C CYS A 4 18.03 -10.45 -4.20
N PHE A 5 16.88 -10.14 -3.61
CA PHE A 5 15.80 -9.44 -4.34
C PHE A 5 16.27 -8.12 -4.96
N ARG A 6 16.97 -7.28 -4.18
CA ARG A 6 17.38 -5.94 -4.63
C ARG A 6 18.61 -5.93 -5.53
N GLN A 7 19.54 -6.85 -5.35
CA GLN A 7 20.86 -6.80 -6.00
C GLN A 7 20.99 -7.81 -7.15
N GLU A 8 20.13 -8.82 -7.20
CA GLU A 8 20.19 -9.87 -8.22
C GLU A 8 18.90 -9.89 -9.03
N VAL A 9 17.75 -10.02 -8.37
CA VAL A 9 16.46 -10.21 -9.05
C VAL A 9 15.98 -8.95 -9.78
N LEU A 10 15.91 -7.80 -9.09
CA LEU A 10 15.45 -6.56 -9.72
C LEU A 10 16.33 -6.12 -10.90
N PRO A 11 17.68 -6.13 -10.82
CA PRO A 11 18.52 -5.81 -11.97
C PRO A 11 18.37 -6.80 -13.13
N ALA A 12 18.20 -8.10 -12.85
CA ALA A 12 17.98 -9.10 -13.89
C ALA A 12 16.64 -8.90 -14.63
N LEU A 13 15.57 -8.53 -13.91
CA LEU A 13 14.29 -8.17 -14.52
C LEU A 13 14.42 -6.92 -15.39
N GLN A 14 15.09 -5.88 -14.89
CA GLN A 14 15.29 -4.63 -15.63
C GLN A 14 16.09 -4.87 -16.92
N ALA A 15 17.12 -5.73 -16.89
CA ALA A 15 17.88 -6.11 -18.08
C ALA A 15 17.03 -6.82 -19.16
N GLN A 16 15.85 -7.34 -18.79
CA GLN A 16 14.86 -7.91 -19.70
C GLN A 16 13.71 -6.94 -20.02
N GLY A 17 13.80 -5.68 -19.60
CA GLY A 17 12.78 -4.66 -19.82
C GLY A 17 11.57 -4.76 -18.87
N ILE A 18 11.71 -5.46 -17.75
CA ILE A 18 10.67 -5.58 -16.72
C ILE A 18 11.08 -4.73 -15.51
N GLU A 19 10.31 -3.69 -15.23
CA GLU A 19 10.61 -2.75 -14.15
C GLU A 19 9.55 -2.80 -13.04
N LEU A 20 10.00 -2.76 -11.79
CA LEU A 20 9.14 -2.55 -10.63
C LEU A 20 9.18 -1.07 -10.25
N ILE A 21 8.22 -0.31 -10.77
CA ILE A 21 8.13 1.13 -10.57
C ILE A 21 7.25 1.50 -9.37
N ARG A 22 7.55 2.66 -8.77
CA ARG A 22 6.79 3.26 -7.68
C ARG A 22 5.76 4.24 -8.21
N TRP A 23 4.80 4.61 -7.36
CA TRP A 23 3.77 5.60 -7.68
C TRP A 23 4.34 6.90 -8.26
N GLN A 24 5.44 7.42 -7.70
CA GLN A 24 6.05 8.67 -8.17
C GLN A 24 6.74 8.56 -9.54
N GLU A 25 6.95 7.35 -10.04
CA GLU A 25 7.60 7.07 -11.32
C GLU A 25 6.57 6.89 -12.46
N LEU A 26 5.28 6.82 -12.11
CA LEU A 26 4.17 6.74 -13.07
C LEU A 26 3.92 8.10 -13.72
N THR A 27 3.60 8.10 -15.00
CA THR A 27 3.04 9.27 -15.69
C THR A 27 1.68 9.65 -15.12
N GLU A 28 1.25 10.90 -15.34
CA GLU A 28 -0.06 11.38 -14.87
C GLU A 28 -1.22 10.51 -15.38
N LEU A 29 -1.15 10.07 -16.64
CA LEU A 29 -2.16 9.20 -17.24
C LEU A 29 -2.19 7.81 -16.57
N GLU A 30 -1.02 7.23 -16.27
CA GLU A 30 -0.95 5.93 -15.58
C GLU A 30 -1.47 6.04 -14.14
N GLN A 31 -1.19 7.16 -13.45
CA GLN A 31 -1.73 7.42 -12.11
C GLN A 31 -3.26 7.51 -12.13
N GLU A 32 -3.84 8.22 -13.10
CA GLU A 32 -5.31 8.31 -13.25
C GLU A 32 -5.95 6.94 -13.51
N GLN A 33 -5.36 6.16 -14.41
CA GLN A 33 -5.83 4.81 -14.73
C GLN A 33 -5.74 3.88 -13.52
N LEU A 34 -4.60 3.90 -12.81
CA LEU A 34 -4.40 3.06 -11.63
C LEU A 34 -5.28 3.50 -10.45
N GLY A 35 -5.54 4.79 -10.31
CA GLY A 35 -6.50 5.34 -9.34
C GLY A 35 -7.92 4.83 -9.60
N SER A 36 -8.39 4.93 -10.85
CA SER A 36 -9.70 4.39 -11.24
C SER A 36 -9.80 2.88 -10.98
N TRP A 37 -8.74 2.13 -11.31
CA TRP A 37 -8.69 0.69 -11.04
C TRP A 37 -8.70 0.39 -9.54
N PHE A 38 -8.00 1.16 -8.72
CA PHE A 38 -8.01 1.03 -7.26
C PHE A 38 -9.43 1.22 -6.71
N ASP A 39 -10.12 2.28 -7.12
CA ASP A 39 -11.48 2.59 -6.67
C ASP A 39 -12.48 1.49 -7.06
N GLU A 40 -12.34 0.92 -8.26
CA GLU A 40 -13.25 -0.11 -8.76
C GLU A 40 -12.95 -1.51 -8.21
N LYS A 41 -11.69 -1.85 -7.95
CA LYS A 41 -11.25 -3.24 -7.70
C LYS A 41 -10.67 -3.48 -6.32
N VAL A 42 -9.97 -2.50 -5.74
CA VAL A 42 -9.25 -2.67 -4.47
C VAL A 42 -10.05 -2.08 -3.32
N PHE A 43 -10.50 -0.84 -3.45
CA PHE A 43 -11.22 -0.14 -2.38
C PHE A 43 -12.45 -0.91 -1.85
N PRO A 44 -13.32 -1.52 -2.70
CA PRO A 44 -14.52 -2.20 -2.22
C PRO A 44 -14.25 -3.46 -1.37
N VAL A 45 -13.03 -4.02 -1.45
CA VAL A 45 -12.64 -5.20 -0.67
C VAL A 45 -11.79 -4.86 0.55
N LEU A 46 -11.37 -3.60 0.71
CA LEU A 46 -10.68 -3.16 1.92
C LEU A 46 -11.67 -3.04 3.08
N THR A 47 -11.36 -3.70 4.19
CA THR A 47 -12.14 -3.61 5.43
C THR A 47 -11.37 -2.75 6.44
N PRO A 48 -11.66 -1.45 6.56
CA PRO A 48 -11.00 -0.61 7.55
C PRO A 48 -11.43 -1.05 8.96
N LEU A 49 -10.45 -1.21 9.84
CA LEU A 49 -10.66 -1.58 11.24
C LEU A 49 -10.17 -0.43 12.11
N ALA A 50 -11.10 0.26 12.77
CA ALA A 50 -10.76 1.28 13.76
C ALA A 50 -10.22 0.60 15.03
N VAL A 51 -9.14 1.16 15.58
CA VAL A 51 -8.52 0.67 16.81
C VAL A 51 -8.57 1.80 17.82
N ASP A 52 -9.33 1.61 18.90
CA ASP A 52 -9.40 2.55 20.02
C ASP A 52 -9.12 1.84 21.37
N PRO A 53 -8.65 2.56 22.40
CA PRO A 53 -8.34 1.95 23.70
C PRO A 53 -9.55 1.39 24.47
N ALA A 54 -10.78 1.77 24.11
CA ALA A 54 -11.99 1.36 24.81
C ALA A 54 -12.48 -0.04 24.38
N HIS A 55 -11.94 -0.60 23.29
CA HIS A 55 -12.28 -1.92 22.78
C HIS A 55 -11.04 -2.82 22.62
N PRO A 56 -11.20 -4.16 22.70
CA PRO A 56 -10.09 -5.08 22.45
C PRO A 56 -9.60 -4.98 21.01
N PHE A 57 -8.28 -5.14 20.82
CA PHE A 57 -7.65 -5.10 19.51
C PHE A 57 -8.28 -6.14 18.56
N PRO A 58 -8.61 -5.77 17.31
CA PRO A 58 -9.29 -6.67 16.39
C PRO A 58 -8.41 -7.87 16.01
N TYR A 59 -9.05 -9.00 15.72
CA TYR A 59 -8.33 -10.17 15.21
C TYR A 59 -7.83 -9.90 13.79
N ILE A 60 -6.55 -10.18 13.54
CA ILE A 60 -5.93 -10.12 12.22
C ILE A 60 -5.53 -11.54 11.82
N SER A 61 -5.92 -11.95 10.61
CA SER A 61 -5.57 -13.29 10.11
C SER A 61 -4.06 -13.45 9.97
N GLY A 62 -3.54 -14.58 10.43
CA GLY A 62 -2.16 -14.97 10.16
C GLY A 62 -1.89 -15.03 8.65
N LEU A 63 -0.65 -14.70 8.26
CA LEU A 63 -0.20 -14.64 6.85
C LEU A 63 -0.94 -13.64 5.95
N SER A 64 -1.86 -12.82 6.51
CA SER A 64 -2.42 -11.69 5.79
C SER A 64 -1.44 -10.51 5.77
N LEU A 65 -1.52 -9.72 4.71
CA LEU A 65 -0.90 -8.39 4.69
C LEU A 65 -1.92 -7.39 5.25
N SER A 66 -1.58 -6.70 6.33
CA SER A 66 -2.39 -5.66 6.93
C SER A 66 -1.61 -4.35 6.99
N LEU A 67 -2.28 -3.23 6.75
CA LEU A 67 -1.70 -1.89 6.83
C LEU A 67 -2.18 -1.21 8.10
N ALA A 68 -1.25 -0.86 8.98
CA ALA A 68 -1.52 0.04 10.10
C ALA A 68 -1.33 1.49 9.62
N VAL A 69 -2.37 2.30 9.73
CA VAL A 69 -2.38 3.69 9.29
C VAL A 69 -2.75 4.59 10.47
N ILE A 70 -2.04 5.71 10.60
CA ILE A 70 -2.40 6.78 11.55
C ILE A 70 -3.04 7.88 10.74
N VAL A 71 -4.24 8.29 11.13
CA VAL A 71 -4.96 9.39 10.48
C VAL A 71 -4.77 10.63 11.34
N ARG A 72 -4.59 11.79 10.71
CA ARG A 72 -4.47 13.08 11.40
C ARG A 72 -5.53 14.02 10.88
N ASN A 73 -6.10 14.81 11.77
CA ASN A 73 -6.95 15.92 11.36
C ASN A 73 -6.08 17.00 10.69
N PRO A 74 -6.35 17.39 9.43
CA PRO A 74 -5.53 18.36 8.72
C PRO A 74 -5.60 19.78 9.31
N GLU A 75 -6.63 20.11 10.10
CA GLU A 75 -6.81 21.43 10.71
C GLU A 75 -6.19 21.54 12.11
N THR A 76 -6.22 20.46 12.88
CA THR A 76 -5.76 20.45 14.30
C THR A 76 -4.45 19.71 14.53
N ASP A 77 -3.96 18.94 13.54
CA ASP A 77 -2.83 17.98 13.63
C ASP A 77 -2.97 16.93 14.75
N GLU A 78 -4.18 16.79 15.31
CA GLU A 78 -4.49 15.75 16.27
C GLU A 78 -4.58 14.40 15.57
N GLU A 79 -3.93 13.39 16.15
CA GLU A 79 -4.05 12.00 15.73
C GLU A 79 -5.44 11.47 16.07
N LEU A 80 -6.07 10.81 15.09
CA LEU A 80 -7.37 10.15 15.21
C LEU A 80 -7.20 8.65 15.49
#